data_AF-A0ABC8AJM2-F1
#
_entry.id   AF-A0ABC8AJM2-F1
#
_cell.length_a   1.000
_cell.length_b   1.000
_cell.length_c   1.000
_cell.angle_alpha   90.00
_cell.angle_beta   90.00
_cell.angle_gamma   90.00
#
_symmetry.space_group_name_H-M   'P 1'
#
loop_
_entity.id
_entity.type
_entity.pdbx_description
1 polymer ?
#
loop_
_entity_poly.entity_id
_entity_poly.type
_entity_poly.pdbx_seq_one_letter_code
_entity_poly.pdbx_strand_id
1 'polypeptide(L)'
;MTGAIALPIGARTDWSQWLRGPEDQPRWARPALLATATLAGVLYVWGIGAQTPHLYYAAVARSMSMSWHNFFFAAFDPAATISIDKLPGAIWLQALSTRIFGPHLWAYLLPQVIEGVLTVLVLHRAVRRLSGPGAALVAAAVAAVIPATVTLNRGNIPSRARTRWLAWSSPARSGWS
;
A
#
# COMPACT_ATOMS: atom_id res chain seq x y z
N MET A 1 13.97 58.12 18.85
CA MET A 1 12.90 57.48 18.06
C MET A 1 13.35 56.05 17.79
N THR A 2 12.96 55.09 18.65
CA THR A 2 13.43 53.70 18.57
C THR A 2 12.20 52.81 18.40
N GLY A 3 11.90 52.43 17.15
CA GLY A 3 10.78 51.55 16.83
C GLY A 3 11.15 50.11 17.10
N ALA A 4 10.61 49.52 18.17
CA ALA A 4 10.73 48.10 18.44
C ALA A 4 9.83 47.33 17.46
N ILE A 5 10.44 46.53 16.58
CA ILE A 5 9.74 45.56 15.74
C ILE A 5 9.23 44.43 16.63
N ALA A 6 7.92 44.42 16.89
CA ALA A 6 7.26 43.30 17.54
C ALA A 6 7.18 42.13 16.55
N LEU A 7 8.12 41.18 16.66
CA LEU A 7 8.01 39.91 15.93
C LEU A 7 6.84 39.10 16.51
N PRO A 8 5.95 38.52 15.68
CA PRO A 8 4.87 37.67 16.14
C PRO A 8 5.45 36.35 16.68
N ILE A 9 5.75 36.32 17.97
CA ILE A 9 6.14 35.10 18.68
C ILE A 9 4.85 34.37 19.05
N GLY A 10 4.52 33.31 18.30
CA GLY A 10 3.51 32.34 18.75
C GLY A 10 2.45 31.94 17.74
N ALA A 11 2.80 31.63 16.49
CA ALA A 11 1.97 30.72 15.71
C ALA A 11 2.20 29.30 16.25
N ARG A 12 1.47 28.89 17.29
CA ARG A 12 1.42 27.46 17.67
C ARG A 12 0.87 26.72 16.45
N THR A 13 1.71 25.93 15.79
CA THR A 13 1.25 24.99 14.76
C THR A 13 0.28 24.04 15.42
N ASP A 14 -1.01 24.28 15.21
CA ASP A 14 -2.05 23.47 15.79
C ASP A 14 -2.12 22.14 15.03
N TRP A 15 -1.31 21.17 15.48
CA TRP A 15 -1.26 19.82 14.95
C TRP A 15 -2.62 19.11 15.03
N SER A 16 -3.55 19.59 15.87
CA SER A 16 -4.89 19.02 15.99
C SER A 16 -5.77 19.31 14.76
N GLN A 17 -5.61 20.48 14.12
CA GLN A 17 -6.25 20.81 12.83
C GLN A 17 -5.66 19.95 11.69
N TRP A 18 -4.38 19.63 11.81
CA TRP A 18 -3.68 18.67 10.96
C TRP A 18 -4.17 17.23 11.12
N LEU A 19 -4.90 16.88 12.18
CA LEU A 19 -5.47 15.54 12.37
C LEU A 19 -6.99 15.54 12.10
N ARG A 20 -7.72 16.52 12.62
CA ARG A 20 -9.20 16.50 12.65
C ARG A 20 -9.87 16.98 11.35
N GLY A 21 -9.15 17.69 10.50
CA GLY A 21 -9.77 18.37 9.34
C GLY A 21 -10.73 19.49 9.80
N PRO A 22 -11.08 20.46 8.95
CA PRO A 22 -11.95 21.57 9.34
C PRO A 22 -13.30 21.05 9.86
N GLU A 23 -13.84 21.69 10.89
CA GLU A 23 -15.16 21.37 11.49
C GLU A 23 -16.33 21.56 10.52
N ASP A 24 -16.12 22.31 9.43
CA ASP A 24 -17.09 22.59 8.37
C ASP A 24 -17.20 21.46 7.31
N GLN A 25 -17.14 20.20 7.78
CA GLN A 25 -17.14 19.05 6.89
C GLN A 25 -18.58 18.62 6.56
N PRO A 26 -18.96 18.50 5.27
CA PRO A 26 -20.28 18.02 4.92
C PRO A 26 -20.50 16.64 5.54
N ARG A 27 -21.64 16.42 6.20
CA ARG A 27 -21.93 15.20 6.98
C ARG A 27 -21.83 13.91 6.15
N TRP A 28 -21.96 14.03 4.81
CA TRP A 28 -21.81 12.93 3.85
C TRP A 28 -20.37 12.58 3.49
N ALA A 29 -19.40 13.46 3.72
CA ALA A 29 -18.00 13.26 3.29
C ALA A 29 -17.32 12.11 4.04
N ARG A 30 -17.59 11.99 5.35
CA ARG A 30 -17.06 10.90 6.19
C ARG A 30 -17.62 9.52 5.80
N PRO A 31 -18.94 9.31 5.71
CA PRO A 31 -19.48 8.01 5.29
C PRO A 31 -19.08 7.67 3.85
N ALA A 32 -18.99 8.65 2.93
CA ALA A 32 -18.52 8.39 1.57
C ALA A 32 -17.05 7.94 1.52
N LEU A 33 -16.18 8.54 2.34
CA LEU A 33 -14.79 8.11 2.46
C LEU A 33 -14.69 6.69 3.03
N LEU A 34 -15.46 6.40 4.08
CA LEU A 34 -15.52 5.06 4.68
C LEU A 34 -16.04 4.04 3.66
N ALA A 35 -17.09 4.36 2.91
CA ALA A 35 -17.60 3.51 1.85
C ALA A 35 -16.54 3.25 0.77
N THR A 36 -15.79 4.28 0.38
CA THR A 36 -14.70 4.15 -0.61
C THR A 36 -13.55 3.31 -0.08
N ALA A 37 -13.17 3.48 1.19
CA ALA A 37 -12.12 2.69 1.83
C ALA A 37 -12.53 1.22 2.01
N THR A 38 -13.79 0.97 2.40
CA THR A 38 -14.36 -0.38 2.48
C THR A 38 -14.41 -1.03 1.11
N LEU A 39 -14.87 -0.30 0.08
CA LEU A 39 -14.86 -0.79 -1.30
C LEU A 39 -13.43 -1.14 -1.74
N ALA A 40 -12.45 -0.27 -1.48
CA ALA A 40 -11.05 -0.54 -1.78
C ALA A 40 -10.55 -1.79 -1.03
N GLY A 41 -10.87 -1.93 0.25
CA GLY A 41 -10.50 -3.11 1.04
C GLY A 41 -11.12 -4.41 0.50
N VAL A 42 -12.43 -4.41 0.22
CA VAL A 42 -13.12 -5.56 -0.38
C VAL A 42 -12.49 -5.90 -1.71
N LEU A 43 -12.27 -4.91 -2.57
CA LEU A 43 -11.60 -5.12 -3.84
C LEU A 43 -10.20 -5.68 -3.58
N TYR A 44 -9.34 -5.09 -2.77
CA TYR A 44 -7.96 -5.55 -2.62
C TYR A 44 -7.81 -6.91 -1.90
N VAL A 45 -8.77 -7.33 -1.10
CA VAL A 45 -8.80 -8.69 -0.49
C VAL A 45 -9.38 -9.72 -1.46
N TRP A 46 -10.28 -9.32 -2.37
CA TRP A 46 -10.96 -10.24 -3.27
C TRP A 46 -9.97 -11.02 -4.15
N GLY A 47 -9.93 -12.34 -3.97
CA GLY A 47 -9.04 -13.23 -4.72
C GLY A 47 -7.60 -13.29 -4.21
N ILE A 48 -7.30 -12.78 -3.02
CA ILE A 48 -5.94 -12.80 -2.42
C ILE A 48 -5.35 -14.21 -2.31
N GLY A 49 -6.20 -15.23 -2.08
CA GLY A 49 -5.79 -16.63 -1.96
C GLY A 49 -5.44 -17.31 -3.28
N ALA A 50 -5.82 -16.75 -4.43
CA ALA A 50 -5.52 -17.32 -5.75
C ALA A 50 -4.20 -16.79 -6.34
N GLN A 51 -3.44 -16.02 -5.57
CA GLN A 51 -2.28 -15.29 -6.07
C GLN A 51 -1.01 -16.11 -5.96
N THR A 52 -0.22 -16.15 -7.01
CA THR A 52 1.15 -16.68 -6.94
C THR A 52 2.11 -15.53 -6.58
N PRO A 53 2.73 -15.52 -5.38
CA PRO A 53 3.72 -14.52 -5.01
C PRO A 53 5.04 -14.79 -5.72
N HIS A 54 5.90 -13.77 -5.79
CA HIS A 54 7.22 -13.95 -6.34
C HIS A 54 8.08 -14.82 -5.41
N LEU A 55 8.49 -16.00 -5.89
CA LEU A 55 9.13 -17.04 -5.07
C LEU A 55 10.34 -16.52 -4.28
N TYR A 56 11.21 -15.73 -4.92
CA TYR A 56 12.38 -15.14 -4.26
C TYR A 56 12.00 -14.35 -3.00
N TYR A 57 11.09 -13.36 -3.11
CA TYR A 57 10.68 -12.52 -1.98
C TYR A 57 9.84 -13.29 -0.95
N ALA A 58 9.05 -14.27 -1.40
CA ALA A 58 8.31 -15.15 -0.51
C ALA A 58 9.24 -16.03 0.33
N ALA A 59 10.34 -16.55 -0.24
CA ALA A 59 11.34 -17.33 0.49
C ALA A 59 12.04 -16.48 1.56
N VAL A 60 12.43 -15.25 1.20
CA VAL A 60 13.03 -14.30 2.14
C VAL A 60 12.09 -14.02 3.30
N ALA A 61 10.84 -13.63 3.04
CA ALA A 61 9.85 -13.38 4.09
C ALA A 61 9.60 -14.62 4.95
N ARG A 62 9.62 -15.82 4.35
CA ARG A 62 9.46 -17.08 5.07
C ARG A 62 10.64 -17.33 6.02
N SER A 63 11.88 -17.17 5.57
CA SER A 63 13.06 -17.31 6.43
C SER A 63 13.06 -16.27 7.56
N MET A 64 12.79 -15.01 7.23
CA MET A 64 12.65 -13.91 8.19
C MET A 64 11.55 -14.17 9.23
N SER A 65 10.46 -14.84 8.85
CA SER A 65 9.39 -15.18 9.79
C SER A 65 9.80 -16.22 10.84
N MET A 66 10.83 -17.04 10.58
CA MET A 66 11.25 -18.13 11.47
C MET A 66 12.16 -17.65 12.60
N SER A 67 13.10 -16.74 12.34
CA SER A 67 14.10 -16.28 13.32
C SER A 67 14.19 -14.76 13.35
N TRP A 68 14.32 -14.18 14.56
CA TRP A 68 14.59 -12.75 14.73
C TRP A 68 15.94 -12.34 14.13
N HIS A 69 16.94 -13.21 14.16
CA HIS A 69 18.20 -12.97 13.47
C HIS A 69 17.98 -12.78 11.97
N ASN A 70 17.25 -13.72 11.35
CA ASN A 70 16.93 -13.68 9.92
C ASN A 70 16.07 -12.47 9.58
N PHE A 71 15.18 -12.06 10.49
CA PHE A 71 14.35 -10.87 10.36
C PHE A 71 15.18 -9.58 10.26
N PHE A 72 16.14 -9.36 11.17
CA PHE A 72 16.95 -8.13 11.16
C PHE A 72 17.93 -8.07 9.98
N PHE A 73 18.52 -9.20 9.61
CA PHE A 73 19.50 -9.29 8.52
C PHE A 73 18.90 -9.56 7.14
N ALA A 74 17.56 -9.65 7.05
CA ALA A 74 16.85 -10.00 5.82
C ALA A 74 17.46 -11.24 5.12
N ALA A 75 17.62 -12.31 5.88
CA ALA A 75 18.19 -13.54 5.37
C ALA A 75 17.22 -14.24 4.41
N PHE A 76 17.74 -14.73 3.29
CA PHE A 76 17.02 -15.53 2.31
C PHE A 76 16.81 -16.97 2.81
N ASP A 77 17.82 -17.56 3.42
CA ASP A 77 17.82 -18.96 3.88
C ASP A 77 17.69 -19.06 5.41
N PRO A 78 17.16 -20.19 5.93
CA PRO A 78 16.99 -20.38 7.38
C PRO A 78 18.31 -20.33 8.17
N ALA A 79 19.43 -20.72 7.55
CA ALA A 79 20.75 -20.70 8.17
C ALA A 79 21.42 -19.32 8.15
N ALA A 80 20.77 -18.30 7.57
CA ALA A 80 21.29 -16.94 7.43
C ALA A 80 22.64 -16.84 6.71
N THR A 81 22.85 -17.71 5.72
CA THR A 81 24.06 -17.75 4.89
C THR A 81 24.04 -16.67 3.81
N ILE A 82 22.84 -16.32 3.32
CA ILE A 82 22.63 -15.38 2.22
C ILE A 82 21.63 -14.31 2.68
N SER A 83 22.01 -13.04 2.59
CA SER A 83 21.11 -11.90 2.78
C SER A 83 20.71 -11.28 1.45
N ILE A 84 19.61 -10.53 1.44
CA ILE A 84 19.25 -9.72 0.28
C ILE A 84 20.05 -8.41 0.23
N ASP A 85 20.39 -7.99 -1.00
CA ASP A 85 21.12 -6.76 -1.31
C ASP A 85 20.26 -5.49 -1.18
N LYS A 86 18.92 -5.65 -1.14
CA LYS A 86 17.97 -4.54 -1.11
C LYS A 86 17.45 -4.27 0.29
N LEU A 87 17.17 -3.00 0.58
CA LEU A 87 16.50 -2.59 1.80
C LEU A 87 15.19 -3.39 1.98
N PRO A 88 15.05 -4.16 3.06
CA PRO A 88 13.95 -5.12 3.25
C PRO A 88 12.62 -4.50 3.69
N GLY A 89 12.43 -3.18 3.56
CA GLY A 89 11.34 -2.44 4.21
C GLY A 89 9.96 -3.09 4.04
N ALA A 90 9.54 -3.36 2.80
CA ALA A 90 8.25 -4.02 2.53
C ALA A 90 8.23 -5.49 3.00
N ILE A 91 9.37 -6.18 2.95
CA ILE A 91 9.50 -7.60 3.30
C ILE A 91 9.45 -7.78 4.82
N TRP A 92 9.91 -6.81 5.62
CA TRP A 92 9.75 -6.82 7.08
C TRP A 92 8.29 -6.87 7.49
N LEU A 93 7.44 -6.05 6.89
CA LEU A 93 6.01 -6.04 7.19
C LEU A 93 5.35 -7.38 6.79
N GLN A 94 5.73 -7.93 5.64
CA GLN A 94 5.28 -9.24 5.17
C GLN A 94 5.73 -10.37 6.10
N ALA A 95 7.00 -10.41 6.48
CA ALA A 95 7.57 -11.40 7.38
C ALA A 95 6.94 -11.33 8.78
N LEU A 96 6.68 -10.13 9.29
CA LEU A 96 6.02 -9.92 10.57
C LEU A 96 4.56 -10.42 10.53
N SER A 97 3.82 -10.08 9.47
CA SER A 97 2.47 -10.57 9.25
C SER A 97 2.43 -12.11 9.16
N THR A 98 3.34 -12.71 8.39
CA THR A 98 3.48 -14.18 8.31
C THR A 98 3.90 -14.81 9.63
N ARG A 99 4.69 -14.13 10.46
CA ARG A 99 5.07 -14.62 11.80
C ARG A 99 3.90 -14.60 12.78
N ILE A 100 3.04 -13.58 12.71
CA ILE A 100 1.86 -13.44 13.60
C ILE A 100 0.73 -14.39 13.18
N PHE A 101 0.38 -14.40 11.89
CA PHE A 101 -0.78 -15.15 11.38
C PHE A 101 -0.44 -16.54 10.84
N GLY A 102 0.85 -16.89 10.75
CA GLY A 102 1.33 -18.14 10.19
C GLY A 102 1.62 -18.10 8.69
N PRO A 103 2.15 -19.20 8.11
CA PRO A 103 2.62 -19.30 6.72
C PRO A 103 1.51 -19.41 5.69
N HIS A 104 0.52 -18.55 5.78
CA HIS A 104 -0.55 -18.48 4.81
C HIS A 104 -0.27 -17.39 3.77
N LEU A 105 -0.64 -17.66 2.52
CA LEU A 105 -0.52 -16.69 1.43
C LEU A 105 -1.27 -15.38 1.73
N TRP A 106 -2.47 -15.48 2.32
CA TRP A 106 -3.26 -14.30 2.69
C TRP A 106 -2.56 -13.46 3.76
N ALA A 107 -1.85 -14.09 4.71
CA ALA A 107 -1.08 -13.39 5.73
C ALA A 107 0.13 -12.66 5.13
N TYR A 108 0.80 -13.28 4.16
CA TYR A 108 1.92 -12.66 3.43
C TYR A 108 1.48 -11.41 2.64
N LEU A 109 0.31 -11.45 2.00
CA LEU A 109 -0.21 -10.35 1.18
C LEU A 109 -0.99 -9.29 1.98
N LEU A 110 -1.36 -9.58 3.23
CA LEU A 110 -2.15 -8.67 4.07
C LEU A 110 -1.55 -7.27 4.22
N PRO A 111 -0.23 -7.09 4.46
CA PRO A 111 0.36 -5.76 4.56
C PRO A 111 0.21 -4.93 3.28
N GLN A 112 0.36 -5.58 2.11
CA GLN A 112 0.18 -4.92 0.81
C GLN A 112 -1.25 -4.37 0.64
N VAL A 113 -2.24 -5.14 1.09
CA VAL A 113 -3.64 -4.70 1.04
C VAL A 113 -3.87 -3.50 1.95
N ILE A 114 -3.33 -3.54 3.17
CA ILE A 114 -3.42 -2.44 4.14
C ILE A 114 -2.78 -1.17 3.59
N GLU A 115 -1.57 -1.27 3.05
CA GLU A 115 -0.87 -0.16 2.39
C GLU A 115 -1.67 0.40 1.21
N GLY A 116 -2.31 -0.46 0.42
CA GLY A 116 -3.20 -0.06 -0.65
C GLY A 116 -4.38 0.78 -0.16
N VAL A 117 -5.05 0.36 0.92
CA VAL A 117 -6.18 1.12 1.50
C VAL A 117 -5.69 2.43 2.10
N LEU A 118 -4.56 2.43 2.82
CA LEU A 118 -3.95 3.64 3.37
C LEU A 118 -3.61 4.65 2.27
N THR A 119 -3.13 4.19 1.12
CA THR A 119 -2.84 5.05 -0.05
C THR A 119 -4.10 5.77 -0.53
N VAL A 120 -5.25 5.09 -0.60
CA VAL A 120 -6.55 5.72 -0.95
C VAL A 120 -6.93 6.80 0.05
N LEU A 121 -6.74 6.54 1.36
CA LEU A 121 -7.04 7.52 2.42
C LEU A 121 -6.11 8.73 2.37
N VAL A 122 -4.82 8.52 2.12
CA VAL A 122 -3.83 9.59 1.98
C VAL A 122 -4.10 10.42 0.73
N LEU A 123 -4.42 9.78 -0.41
CA LEU A 123 -4.81 10.46 -1.64
C LEU A 123 -6.03 11.34 -1.41
N HIS A 124 -7.08 10.80 -0.79
CA HIS A 124 -8.26 11.58 -0.43
C HIS A 124 -7.86 12.80 0.42
N ARG A 125 -7.01 12.61 1.43
CA ARG A 125 -6.56 13.69 2.31
C ARG A 125 -5.76 14.76 1.56
N ALA A 126 -4.89 14.37 0.63
CA ALA A 126 -4.08 15.27 -0.16
C ALA A 126 -4.94 16.09 -1.13
N VAL A 127 -5.79 15.43 -1.93
CA VAL A 127 -6.67 16.10 -2.90
C VAL A 127 -7.67 17.00 -2.21
N ARG A 128 -8.19 16.60 -1.04
CA ARG A 128 -9.11 17.43 -0.27
C ARG A 128 -8.52 18.77 0.11
N ARG A 129 -7.21 18.83 0.40
CA ARG A 129 -6.53 20.08 0.76
C ARG A 129 -6.40 21.05 -0.43
N LEU A 130 -6.41 20.52 -1.65
CA LEU A 130 -6.16 21.29 -2.86
C LEU A 130 -7.45 21.68 -3.60
N SER A 131 -8.44 20.80 -3.60
CA SER A 131 -9.61 20.90 -4.50
C SER A 131 -10.96 20.62 -3.82
N GLY A 132 -10.97 20.43 -2.49
CA GLY A 132 -12.17 20.24 -1.70
C GLY A 132 -12.71 18.80 -1.65
N PRO A 133 -13.80 18.55 -0.89
CA PRO A 133 -14.26 17.19 -0.55
C PRO A 133 -14.80 16.38 -1.74
N GLY A 134 -15.50 17.00 -2.69
CA GLY A 134 -16.10 16.31 -3.84
C GLY A 134 -15.04 15.75 -4.79
N ALA A 135 -14.09 16.58 -5.22
CA ALA A 135 -12.97 16.16 -6.06
C ALA A 135 -12.11 15.07 -5.38
N ALA A 136 -11.92 15.17 -4.06
CA ALA A 136 -11.17 14.18 -3.30
C ALA A 136 -11.85 12.81 -3.23
N LEU A 137 -13.18 12.75 -3.24
CA LEU A 137 -13.90 11.48 -3.26
C LEU A 137 -13.88 10.85 -4.64
N VAL A 138 -14.03 11.64 -5.70
CA VAL A 138 -13.87 11.13 -7.07
C VAL A 138 -12.46 10.58 -7.28
N ALA A 139 -11.42 11.32 -6.87
CA ALA A 139 -10.04 10.86 -6.97
C ALA A 139 -9.78 9.56 -6.19
N ALA A 140 -10.31 9.46 -4.96
CA ALA A 140 -10.19 8.26 -4.15
C ALA A 140 -10.94 7.06 -4.74
N ALA A 141 -12.16 7.27 -5.24
CA ALA A 141 -12.97 6.23 -5.87
C ALA A 141 -12.33 5.72 -7.17
N VAL A 142 -11.84 6.64 -8.01
CA VAL A 142 -11.10 6.29 -9.23
C VAL A 142 -9.85 5.49 -8.88
N ALA A 143 -9.04 5.95 -7.92
CA ALA A 143 -7.86 5.21 -7.49
C ALA A 143 -8.18 3.81 -6.93
N ALA A 144 -9.28 3.67 -6.20
CA ALA A 144 -9.72 2.41 -5.61
C ALA A 144 -10.16 1.36 -6.65
N VAL A 145 -10.75 1.80 -7.77
CA VAL A 145 -11.39 0.90 -8.74
C VAL A 145 -10.52 0.66 -9.98
N ILE A 146 -9.52 1.52 -10.26
CA ILE A 146 -8.63 1.33 -11.41
C ILE A 146 -7.97 -0.07 -11.36
N PRO A 147 -8.05 -0.86 -12.46
CA PRO A 147 -7.53 -2.23 -12.49
C PRO A 147 -6.05 -2.36 -12.12
N ALA A 148 -5.24 -1.36 -12.48
CA ALA A 148 -3.82 -1.33 -12.12
C ALA A 148 -3.63 -1.32 -10.60
N THR A 149 -4.32 -0.43 -9.88
CA THR A 149 -4.25 -0.35 -8.41
C THR A 149 -4.76 -1.63 -7.75
N VAL A 150 -5.88 -2.16 -8.24
CA VAL A 150 -6.47 -3.40 -7.73
C VAL A 150 -5.51 -4.59 -7.88
N THR A 151 -4.85 -4.72 -9.02
CA THR A 151 -3.91 -5.83 -9.27
C THR A 151 -2.60 -5.69 -8.49
N LEU A 152 -2.09 -4.46 -8.32
CA LEU A 152 -0.89 -4.17 -7.51
C LEU A 152 -1.12 -4.38 -6.02
N ASN A 153 -2.30 -4.03 -5.49
CA ASN A 153 -2.59 -4.19 -4.07
C ASN A 153 -3.01 -5.62 -3.70
N ARG A 154 -3.57 -6.38 -4.66
CA ARG A 154 -3.86 -7.80 -4.49
C ARG A 154 -2.63 -8.71 -4.62
N GLY A 155 -1.49 -8.24 -5.13
CA GLY A 155 -0.36 -9.11 -5.44
C GLY A 155 0.99 -8.43 -5.43
N ASN A 156 1.99 -9.10 -4.86
CA ASN A 156 3.34 -8.56 -4.66
C ASN A 156 4.26 -8.71 -5.90
N ILE A 157 3.91 -8.15 -7.08
CA ILE A 157 4.77 -8.26 -8.28
C ILE A 157 5.01 -6.90 -8.97
N PRO A 158 6.27 -6.54 -9.31
CA PRO A 158 6.59 -5.32 -10.07
C PRO A 158 6.07 -5.24 -11.52
N SER A 159 5.37 -6.25 -12.08
CA SER A 159 5.09 -6.26 -13.52
C SER A 159 3.98 -7.22 -13.98
N ARG A 160 2.89 -7.39 -13.23
CA ARG A 160 1.73 -8.20 -13.73
C ARG A 160 1.02 -7.56 -14.92
N ALA A 161 0.96 -6.24 -14.98
CA ALA A 161 0.39 -5.51 -16.13
C ALA A 161 1.20 -5.75 -17.41
N ARG A 162 2.54 -5.74 -17.31
CA ARG A 162 3.45 -5.93 -18.45
C ARG A 162 3.34 -7.35 -19.02
N THR A 163 3.29 -8.38 -18.19
CA THR A 163 3.22 -9.78 -18.67
C THR A 163 1.91 -10.09 -19.38
N ARG A 164 0.77 -9.55 -18.91
CA ARG A 164 -0.52 -9.68 -19.61
C ARG A 164 -0.55 -8.87 -20.90
N TRP A 165 0.10 -7.71 -20.94
CA TRP A 165 0.23 -6.92 -22.16
C TRP A 165 1.12 -7.63 -23.20
N LEU A 166 2.26 -8.21 -22.80
CA LEU A 166 3.12 -9.02 -23.67
C LEU A 166 2.43 -10.30 -24.16
N ALA A 167 1.61 -10.95 -23.32
CA ALA A 167 0.80 -12.09 -23.74
C ALA A 167 -0.29 -11.69 -24.74
N TRP A 168 -0.85 -10.47 -24.61
CA TRP A 168 -1.84 -9.93 -25.54
C TRP A 168 -1.20 -9.38 -26.83
N SER A 169 0.02 -8.87 -26.76
CA SER A 169 0.78 -8.34 -27.89
C SER A 169 1.65 -9.38 -28.59
N SER A 170 1.55 -10.66 -28.20
CA SER A 170 2.17 -11.76 -28.92
C SER A 170 1.22 -12.13 -30.07
N PRO A 171 1.47 -11.69 -31.32
CA PRO A 171 0.76 -12.26 -32.45
C PRO A 171 1.00 -13.77 -32.41
N ALA A 172 -0.09 -14.54 -32.39
CA ALA A 172 -0.06 -15.98 -32.43
C ALA A 172 0.86 -16.41 -33.58
N ARG A 173 2.04 -16.95 -33.25
CA ARG A 173 2.85 -17.67 -34.24
C ARG A 173 2.17 -19.01 -34.48
N SER A 174 1.22 -19.01 -35.41
CA SER A 174 0.76 -20.19 -36.12
C SER A 174 1.89 -20.69 -37.04
N GLY A 175 2.22 -21.99 -36.95
CA GLY A 175 3.28 -22.66 -37.70
C GLY A 175 4.57 -22.73 -36.85
N TRP A 176 5.14 -23.90 -36.58
CA TRP A 176 5.47 -24.96 -37.53
C TRP A 176 5.37 -26.37 -36.91
N SER A 177 4.98 -27.29 -37.78
CA SER A 177 5.22 -28.74 -37.78
C SER A 177 6.67 -29.14 -37.50
#